data_AF-A0A853F286-F1
#
_entry.id   AF-A0A853F286-F1
#
_cell.length_a   1.000
_cell.length_b   1.000
_cell.length_c   1.000
_cell.angle_alpha   90.00
_cell.angle_beta   90.00
_cell.angle_gamma   90.00
#
_symmetry.space_group_name_H-M   'P 1'
#
loop_
_entity.id
_entity.type
_entity.pdbx_description
1 polymer ?
#
loop_
_entity_poly.entity_id
_entity_poly.type
_entity_poly.pdbx_seq_one_letter_code
_entity_poly.pdbx_strand_id
1 'polypeptide(L)'
;MLIYVYKQNQFLGELEEENNNITFTYSKYIDKNYYIVSMKNTINKLDDLPLVFKNLLLENSDLINIKTPTKIEKLLLLQDTHGSYQFKKLKSNSHSKDKIHNYQDVKNEILENNYIFPNILDYKINISPERLNTNNKNNIIGLSGFQHKFSIIKDDENKIITPATNDSNYFIKPYNEHHLNFNQNLYIPCLLINEHLFMTIARDLGFSVPYNAIVKGKNDYHYIIKRFDRFGQIKFDHEEFATMLGFDTNTKYDATIIEILEERKNICQKQN
;
A
#
# COMPACT_ATOMS: atom_id res chain seq x y z
N MET A 1 -28.12 -7.74 -8.11
CA MET A 1 -26.75 -8.29 -8.24
C MET A 1 -26.21 -8.53 -6.84
N LEU A 2 -25.45 -9.61 -6.61
CA LEU A 2 -24.90 -9.94 -5.31
C LEU A 2 -23.39 -10.17 -5.43
N ILE A 3 -22.61 -9.57 -4.54
CA ILE A 3 -21.18 -9.85 -4.35
C ILE A 3 -20.86 -10.12 -2.87
N TYR A 4 -19.81 -10.89 -2.65
CA TYR A 4 -19.31 -11.23 -1.33
C TYR A 4 -18.10 -10.37 -1.00
N VAL A 5 -18.12 -9.72 0.16
CA VAL A 5 -17.07 -8.81 0.62
C VAL A 5 -16.23 -9.51 1.69
N TYR A 6 -14.93 -9.45 1.51
CA TYR A 6 -13.94 -9.97 2.45
C TYR A 6 -13.05 -8.82 2.92
N LYS A 7 -12.60 -8.89 4.17
CA LYS A 7 -11.60 -8.01 4.75
C LYS A 7 -10.49 -8.87 5.35
N GLN A 8 -9.25 -8.70 4.90
CA GLN A 8 -8.12 -9.53 5.34
C GLN A 8 -8.40 -11.04 5.20
N ASN A 9 -8.97 -11.45 4.06
CA ASN A 9 -9.44 -12.81 3.78
C ASN A 9 -10.61 -13.33 4.66
N GLN A 10 -11.05 -12.58 5.68
CA GLN A 10 -12.22 -12.92 6.48
C GLN A 10 -13.50 -12.45 5.77
N PHE A 11 -14.50 -13.33 5.69
CA PHE A 11 -15.80 -13.01 5.11
C PHE A 11 -16.54 -11.97 5.98
N LEU A 12 -16.72 -10.77 5.45
CA LEU A 12 -17.33 -9.64 6.15
C LEU A 12 -18.84 -9.64 5.99
N GLY A 13 -19.33 -9.86 4.77
CA GLY A 13 -20.75 -9.76 4.46
C GLY A 13 -21.08 -9.80 2.98
N GLU A 14 -22.34 -9.53 2.70
CA GLU A 14 -22.98 -9.61 1.39
C GLU A 14 -23.38 -8.19 0.96
N LEU A 15 -22.96 -7.80 -0.25
CA LEU A 15 -23.30 -6.53 -0.86
C LEU A 15 -24.21 -6.80 -2.05
N GLU A 16 -25.44 -6.32 -1.96
CA GLU A 16 -26.49 -6.55 -2.93
C GLU A 16 -26.97 -5.23 -3.53
N GLU A 17 -27.24 -5.22 -4.83
CA GLU A 17 -27.81 -4.08 -5.55
C GLU A 17 -29.08 -4.51 -6.28
N GLU A 18 -30.21 -3.94 -5.89
CA GLU A 18 -31.53 -4.16 -6.50
C GLU A 18 -32.23 -2.82 -6.72
N ASN A 19 -32.75 -2.58 -7.93
CA ASN A 19 -33.45 -1.35 -8.30
C ASN A 19 -32.69 -0.06 -7.89
N ASN A 20 -31.37 -0.03 -8.14
CA ASN A 20 -30.43 1.03 -7.74
C ASN A 20 -30.25 1.24 -6.23
N ASN A 21 -30.88 0.43 -5.37
CA ASN A 21 -30.65 0.45 -3.94
C ASN A 21 -29.58 -0.58 -3.57
N ILE A 22 -28.64 -0.18 -2.72
CA ILE A 22 -27.57 -1.05 -2.25
C ILE A 22 -27.87 -1.48 -0.83
N THR A 23 -27.79 -2.78 -0.55
CA THR A 23 -27.90 -3.32 0.79
C THR A 23 -26.60 -4.04 1.15
N PHE A 24 -26.02 -3.67 2.29
CA PHE A 24 -24.90 -4.38 2.87
C PHE A 24 -25.33 -5.12 4.13
N THR A 25 -25.24 -6.45 4.09
CA THR A 25 -25.60 -7.33 5.20
C THR A 25 -24.34 -8.00 5.76
N TYR A 26 -24.01 -7.71 7.01
CA TYR A 26 -22.88 -8.35 7.67
C TYR A 26 -23.14 -9.85 7.90
N SER A 27 -22.05 -10.62 7.84
CA SER A 27 -22.05 -12.01 8.29
C SER A 27 -22.43 -12.07 9.77
N LYS A 28 -23.33 -12.99 10.14
CA LYS A 28 -23.69 -13.23 11.56
C LYS A 28 -22.52 -13.65 12.46
N TYR A 29 -21.39 -14.04 11.86
CA TYR A 29 -20.20 -14.50 12.56
C TYR A 29 -19.12 -13.41 12.71
N ILE A 30 -19.37 -12.20 12.21
CA ILE A 30 -18.42 -11.09 12.35
C ILE A 30 -18.69 -10.31 13.63
N ASP A 31 -17.63 -10.01 14.39
CA ASP A 31 -17.72 -9.13 15.55
C ASP A 31 -18.09 -7.71 15.09
N LYS A 32 -18.99 -7.05 15.83
CA LYS A 32 -19.41 -5.66 15.62
C LYS A 32 -18.24 -4.68 15.65
N ASN A 33 -17.16 -5.01 16.37
CA ASN A 33 -15.92 -4.22 16.38
C ASN A 33 -15.26 -4.10 15.00
N TYR A 34 -15.59 -4.99 14.06
CA TYR A 34 -15.08 -4.97 12.69
C TYR A 34 -16.05 -4.34 11.69
N TYR A 35 -17.15 -3.76 12.16
CA TYR A 35 -18.06 -3.04 11.28
C TYR A 35 -17.35 -1.81 10.71
N ILE A 36 -17.60 -1.57 9.43
CA ILE A 36 -17.21 -0.36 8.73
C ILE A 36 -17.90 0.82 9.42
N VAL A 37 -17.14 1.87 9.72
CA VAL A 37 -17.59 3.02 10.54
C VAL A 37 -18.90 3.64 10.02
N SER A 38 -19.09 3.70 8.70
CA SER A 38 -20.30 4.23 8.05
C SER A 38 -21.48 3.25 8.00
N MET A 39 -21.29 1.99 8.38
CA MET A 39 -22.28 0.90 8.29
C MET A 39 -22.34 0.15 9.62
N LYS A 40 -23.02 0.72 10.62
CA LYS A 40 -23.04 0.23 12.01
C LYS A 40 -24.15 -0.79 12.29
N ASN A 41 -25.11 -0.98 11.39
CA ASN A 41 -26.20 -1.94 11.56
C ASN A 41 -25.83 -3.29 10.98
N THR A 42 -26.49 -4.37 11.41
CA THR A 42 -26.31 -5.70 10.80
C THR A 42 -26.72 -5.71 9.32
N ILE A 43 -27.74 -4.92 8.98
CA ILE A 43 -28.23 -4.68 7.62
C ILE A 43 -28.22 -3.17 7.40
N ASN A 44 -27.55 -2.71 6.36
CA ASN A 44 -27.40 -1.29 6.02
C ASN A 44 -27.97 -1.07 4.63
N LYS A 45 -28.94 -0.17 4.50
CA LYS A 45 -29.49 0.26 3.22
C LYS A 45 -28.83 1.57 2.81
N LEU A 46 -28.43 1.66 1.56
CA LEU A 46 -27.60 2.73 1.02
C LEU A 46 -28.09 3.12 -0.38
N ASP A 47 -28.12 4.43 -0.64
CA ASP A 47 -28.50 4.97 -1.95
C ASP A 47 -27.34 4.90 -2.97
N ASP A 48 -26.11 4.76 -2.47
CA ASP A 48 -24.90 4.66 -3.27
C ASP A 48 -23.84 3.75 -2.61
N LEU A 49 -22.74 3.49 -3.34
CA LEU A 49 -21.63 2.71 -2.80
C LEU A 49 -21.12 3.31 -1.48
N PRO A 50 -20.82 2.48 -0.46
CA PRO A 50 -20.15 2.93 0.75
C PRO A 50 -18.88 3.71 0.40
N LEU A 51 -18.63 4.83 1.10
CA LEU A 51 -17.49 5.70 0.86
C LEU A 51 -16.16 4.92 0.80
N VAL A 52 -15.96 3.98 1.72
CA VAL A 52 -14.76 3.12 1.76
C VAL A 52 -14.56 2.32 0.46
N PHE A 53 -15.64 1.83 -0.18
CA PHE A 53 -15.52 1.10 -1.45
C PHE A 53 -15.41 2.05 -2.64
N LYS A 54 -15.99 3.25 -2.54
CA LYS A 54 -15.85 4.29 -3.55
C LYS A 54 -14.39 4.78 -3.62
N ASN A 55 -13.72 4.98 -2.48
CA ASN A 55 -12.31 5.38 -2.43
C ASN A 55 -11.42 4.35 -3.14
N LEU A 56 -11.65 3.05 -2.92
CA LEU A 56 -10.93 1.99 -3.64
C LEU A 56 -11.07 2.10 -5.17
N LEU A 57 -12.23 2.51 -5.68
CA LEU A 57 -12.42 2.75 -7.11
C LEU A 57 -11.73 4.03 -7.59
N LEU A 58 -11.69 5.08 -6.77
CA LEU A 58 -11.03 6.35 -7.10
C LEU A 58 -9.52 6.20 -7.20
N GLU A 59 -8.92 5.38 -6.35
CA GLU A 59 -7.48 5.02 -6.41
C GLU A 59 -7.12 4.25 -7.69
N ASN A 60 -8.12 3.69 -8.38
CA ASN A 60 -7.95 2.96 -9.63
C ASN A 60 -8.67 3.71 -10.76
N SER A 61 -8.14 4.89 -11.12
CA SER A 61 -8.78 5.84 -12.05
C SER A 61 -9.24 5.22 -13.37
N ASP A 62 -8.52 4.22 -13.86
CA ASP A 62 -8.84 3.51 -15.10
C ASP A 62 -10.18 2.75 -15.01
N LEU A 63 -10.60 2.36 -13.80
CA LEU A 63 -11.84 1.63 -13.55
C LEU A 63 -13.07 2.54 -13.46
N ILE A 64 -12.88 3.84 -13.21
CA ILE A 64 -13.99 4.80 -13.02
C ILE A 64 -14.88 4.83 -14.27
N ASN A 65 -14.27 4.85 -15.45
CA ASN A 65 -14.94 5.03 -16.74
C ASN A 65 -15.51 3.72 -17.31
N ILE A 66 -15.22 2.57 -16.70
CA ILE A 66 -15.75 1.28 -17.16
C ILE A 66 -17.25 1.23 -16.87
N LYS A 67 -18.05 0.99 -17.90
CA LYS A 67 -19.50 0.79 -17.76
C LYS A 67 -19.78 -0.64 -17.32
N THR A 68 -20.44 -0.77 -16.18
CA THR A 68 -20.95 -2.04 -15.66
C THR A 68 -22.47 -1.99 -15.51
N PRO A 69 -23.18 -3.12 -15.64
CA PRO A 69 -24.62 -3.21 -15.39
C PRO A 69 -25.08 -2.68 -14.03
N THR A 70 -24.26 -2.86 -12.99
CA THR A 70 -24.54 -2.40 -11.61
C THR A 70 -23.36 -1.64 -11.04
N LYS A 71 -23.60 -0.77 -10.05
CA LYS A 71 -22.53 -0.02 -9.37
C LYS A 71 -21.57 -0.96 -8.64
N ILE A 72 -22.10 -1.98 -7.96
CA ILE A 72 -21.30 -2.94 -7.17
C ILE A 72 -20.43 -3.85 -8.04
N GLU A 73 -20.79 -4.09 -9.30
CA GLU A 73 -20.01 -4.94 -10.20
C GLU A 73 -18.64 -4.35 -10.56
N LYS A 74 -18.49 -3.01 -10.51
CA LYS A 74 -17.17 -2.37 -10.67
C LYS A 74 -16.15 -2.85 -9.64
N LEU A 75 -16.61 -3.18 -8.44
CA LEU A 75 -15.75 -3.69 -7.36
C LEU A 75 -15.13 -5.05 -7.69
N LEU A 76 -15.70 -5.83 -8.62
CA LEU A 76 -15.13 -7.10 -9.06
C LEU A 76 -13.93 -6.92 -10.02
N LEU A 77 -13.77 -5.72 -10.58
CA LEU A 77 -12.64 -5.38 -11.48
C LEU A 77 -11.37 -5.00 -10.70
N LEU A 78 -11.51 -4.77 -9.39
CA LEU A 78 -10.42 -4.51 -8.47
C LEU A 78 -9.59 -5.79 -8.28
N GLN A 79 -8.67 -6.04 -9.22
CA GLN A 79 -7.66 -7.08 -9.08
C GLN A 79 -6.49 -6.54 -8.25
N ASP A 80 -6.12 -7.27 -7.20
CA ASP A 80 -4.94 -6.97 -6.38
C ASP A 80 -4.87 -5.54 -5.81
N THR A 81 -6.01 -5.01 -5.36
CA THR A 81 -6.09 -3.64 -4.85
C THR A 81 -5.09 -3.33 -3.74
N HIS A 82 -4.62 -2.08 -3.75
CA HIS A 82 -4.19 -1.39 -2.56
C HIS A 82 -5.34 -1.42 -1.55
N GLY A 83 -5.11 -2.04 -0.40
CA GLY A 83 -6.13 -2.16 0.65
C GLY A 83 -6.45 -3.58 1.09
N SER A 84 -7.24 -3.66 2.15
CA SER A 84 -7.57 -4.86 2.92
C SER A 84 -8.84 -5.57 2.42
N TYR A 85 -9.60 -4.94 1.52
CA TYR A 85 -10.86 -5.46 1.00
C TYR A 85 -10.68 -6.30 -0.28
N GLN A 86 -11.49 -7.34 -0.40
CA GLN A 86 -11.58 -8.17 -1.60
C GLN A 86 -13.06 -8.43 -1.93
N PHE A 87 -13.37 -8.47 -3.23
CA PHE A 87 -14.73 -8.64 -3.72
C PHE A 87 -14.80 -9.88 -4.61
N LYS A 88 -15.77 -10.76 -4.36
CA LYS A 88 -15.93 -12.02 -5.11
C LYS A 88 -17.37 -12.23 -5.53
N LYS A 89 -17.58 -12.78 -6.72
CA LYS A 89 -18.91 -13.17 -7.22
C LYS A 89 -19.42 -14.47 -6.58
N LEU A 90 -18.50 -15.36 -6.20
CA LEU A 90 -18.81 -16.61 -5.52
C LEU A 90 -18.29 -16.58 -4.08
N LYS A 91 -19.09 -17.11 -3.16
CA LYS A 91 -18.71 -17.24 -1.76
C LYS A 91 -17.61 -18.31 -1.65
N SER A 92 -16.44 -17.94 -1.14
CA SER A 92 -15.41 -18.91 -0.80
C SER A 92 -15.78 -19.60 0.52
N ASN A 93 -15.80 -20.93 0.52
CA ASN A 93 -16.07 -21.75 1.72
C ASN A 93 -14.95 -21.72 2.76
N SER A 94 -13.87 -20.97 2.53
CA SER A 94 -12.84 -20.77 3.54
C SER A 94 -13.38 -19.85 4.64
N HIS A 95 -13.99 -20.46 5.65
CA HIS A 95 -14.03 -19.89 6.98
C HIS A 95 -12.60 -19.90 7.53
N SER A 96 -11.75 -18.98 7.06
CA SER A 96 -10.56 -18.74 7.85
C SER A 96 -11.06 -18.14 9.17
N LYS A 97 -10.69 -18.77 10.27
CA LYS A 97 -10.88 -18.21 11.62
C LYS A 97 -9.89 -17.07 11.87
N ASP A 98 -9.31 -16.52 10.80
CA ASP A 98 -8.33 -15.47 10.90
C ASP A 98 -9.04 -14.24 11.42
N LYS A 99 -8.59 -13.82 12.60
CA LYS A 99 -9.03 -12.58 13.23
C LYS A 99 -8.65 -11.44 12.27
N ILE A 100 -9.58 -10.53 11.95
CA ILE A 100 -9.18 -9.25 11.36
C ILE A 100 -8.19 -8.58 12.34
N HIS A 101 -6.95 -8.41 11.88
CA HIS A 101 -5.89 -7.80 12.65
C HIS A 101 -6.09 -6.29 12.68
N ASN A 102 -6.01 -5.71 13.88
CA ASN A 102 -5.82 -4.29 14.02
C ASN A 102 -4.35 -3.97 13.73
N TYR A 103 -4.10 -2.93 12.93
CA TYR A 103 -2.74 -2.54 12.58
C TYR A 103 -1.86 -2.32 13.81
N GLN A 104 -2.41 -1.67 14.84
CA GLN A 104 -1.66 -1.32 16.04
C GLN A 104 -1.20 -2.55 16.82
N ASP A 105 -1.97 -3.65 16.79
CA ASP A 105 -1.64 -4.89 17.49
C ASP A 105 -0.44 -5.60 16.86
N VAL A 106 -0.31 -5.54 15.53
CA VAL A 106 0.74 -6.22 14.75
C VAL A 106 1.82 -5.27 14.21
N LYS A 107 1.74 -3.98 14.56
CA LYS A 107 2.60 -2.92 14.01
C LYS A 107 4.09 -3.25 14.13
N ASN A 108 4.52 -3.74 15.30
CA ASN A 108 5.92 -4.05 15.52
C ASN A 108 6.42 -5.20 14.64
N GLU A 109 5.57 -6.20 14.39
CA GLU A 109 5.89 -7.33 13.50
C GLU A 109 5.88 -6.90 12.03
N ILE A 110 4.94 -6.04 11.64
CA ILE A 110 4.89 -5.45 10.29
C ILE A 110 6.16 -4.65 10.02
N LEU A 111 6.55 -3.78 10.96
CA LEU A 111 7.70 -2.90 10.77
C LEU A 111 9.02 -3.66 10.90
N GLU A 112 9.17 -4.57 11.86
CA GLU A 112 10.36 -5.43 12.04
C GLU A 112 11.70 -4.66 12.04
N ASN A 113 11.72 -3.45 12.61
CA ASN A 113 12.85 -2.52 12.48
C ASN A 113 13.98 -2.71 13.52
N ASN A 114 14.00 -3.85 14.21
CA ASN A 114 14.96 -4.19 15.27
C ASN A 114 16.32 -4.65 14.72
N TYR A 115 16.90 -3.91 13.78
CA TYR A 115 18.22 -4.18 13.19
C TYR A 115 19.33 -3.30 13.79
N ILE A 116 20.57 -3.76 13.75
CA ILE A 116 21.74 -2.95 14.12
C ILE A 116 22.17 -2.11 12.91
N PHE A 117 22.45 -0.83 13.11
CA PHE A 117 22.97 0.03 12.06
C PHE A 117 24.50 -0.10 11.93
N PRO A 118 25.07 -0.12 10.71
CA PRO A 118 24.37 -0.12 9.43
C PRO A 118 23.85 -1.51 9.05
N ASN A 119 22.65 -1.57 8.46
CA ASN A 119 22.06 -2.82 8.00
C ASN A 119 22.45 -3.07 6.54
N ILE A 120 23.63 -3.66 6.37
CA ILE A 120 24.19 -3.99 5.05
C ILE A 120 24.02 -5.49 4.83
N LEU A 121 23.22 -5.84 3.82
CA LEU A 121 22.97 -7.23 3.46
C LEU A 121 24.06 -7.76 2.53
N ASP A 122 24.69 -8.85 2.94
CA ASP A 122 25.58 -9.66 2.11
C ASP A 122 24.78 -10.73 1.35
N TYR A 123 23.93 -10.29 0.42
CA TYR A 123 22.95 -11.12 -0.29
C TYR A 123 23.23 -11.12 -1.78
N LYS A 124 23.03 -12.27 -2.44
CA LYS A 124 23.11 -12.37 -3.89
C LYS A 124 21.85 -11.80 -4.53
N ILE A 125 22.02 -10.82 -5.41
CA ILE A 125 20.92 -10.26 -6.21
C ILE A 125 20.73 -11.13 -7.46
N ASN A 126 19.64 -11.89 -7.51
CA ASN A 126 19.22 -12.68 -8.66
C ASN A 126 18.10 -11.95 -9.42
N ILE A 127 18.42 -10.75 -9.91
CA ILE A 127 17.51 -9.89 -10.68
C ILE A 127 18.23 -9.49 -11.96
N SER A 128 17.52 -9.52 -13.10
CA SER A 128 18.12 -9.13 -14.38
C SER A 128 18.56 -7.65 -14.37
N PRO A 129 19.68 -7.31 -15.02
CA PRO A 129 20.12 -5.91 -15.14
C PRO A 129 19.07 -4.99 -15.74
N GLU A 130 18.30 -5.49 -16.71
CA GLU A 130 17.20 -4.74 -17.34
C GLU A 130 16.12 -4.31 -16.34
N ARG A 131 15.81 -5.15 -15.35
CA ARG A 131 14.84 -4.83 -14.30
C ARG A 131 15.44 -3.95 -13.21
N LEU A 132 16.76 -3.93 -13.04
CA LEU A 132 17.42 -3.01 -12.10
C LEU A 132 17.63 -1.62 -12.73
N ASN A 133 17.84 -1.56 -14.04
CA ASN A 133 18.10 -0.34 -14.76
C ASN A 133 16.81 0.40 -15.11
N THR A 134 16.81 1.70 -14.84
CA THR A 134 15.72 2.59 -15.24
C THR A 134 16.14 3.40 -16.45
N ASN A 135 15.46 3.24 -17.59
CA ASN A 135 15.70 4.06 -18.80
C ASN A 135 15.23 5.52 -18.65
N ASN A 136 14.77 5.94 -17.46
CA ASN A 136 14.21 7.26 -17.22
C ASN A 136 15.31 8.31 -17.03
N LYS A 137 15.81 8.83 -18.15
CA LYS A 137 16.73 9.99 -18.20
C LYS A 137 16.12 11.30 -17.67
N ASN A 138 14.80 11.38 -17.51
CA ASN A 138 14.06 12.64 -17.35
C ASN A 138 13.35 12.85 -16.00
N ASN A 139 13.64 12.06 -14.96
CA ASN A 139 13.00 12.31 -13.66
C ASN A 139 13.77 13.43 -12.94
N ILE A 140 13.29 14.66 -13.11
CA ILE A 140 13.63 15.81 -12.26
C ILE A 140 13.29 15.40 -10.81
N ILE A 141 14.34 15.10 -10.04
CA ILE A 141 14.21 14.73 -8.63
C ILE A 141 13.71 15.96 -7.87
N GLY A 142 12.55 15.81 -7.23
CA GLY A 142 11.92 16.84 -6.40
C GLY A 142 10.49 17.17 -6.77
N LEU A 143 10.06 16.92 -8.02
CA LEU A 143 8.73 17.30 -8.51
C LEU A 143 7.92 16.16 -9.14
N SER A 144 8.53 15.03 -9.53
CA SER A 144 7.76 13.85 -9.94
C SER A 144 8.20 12.60 -9.15
N GLY A 145 7.30 12.11 -8.30
CA GLY A 145 7.53 11.04 -7.33
C GLY A 145 7.68 9.64 -7.94
N PHE A 146 8.52 9.46 -8.95
CA PHE A 146 8.74 8.15 -9.58
C PHE A 146 10.20 7.70 -9.45
N GLN A 147 10.63 7.44 -8.21
CA GLN A 147 11.79 6.59 -7.98
C GLN A 147 11.37 5.15 -8.28
N HIS A 148 12.06 4.49 -9.21
CA HIS A 148 11.76 3.12 -9.58
C HIS A 148 11.87 2.20 -8.36
N LYS A 149 10.84 1.39 -8.16
CA LYS A 149 10.77 0.38 -7.10
C LYS A 149 9.91 -0.78 -7.59
N PHE A 150 10.24 -1.98 -7.17
CA PHE A 150 9.43 -3.16 -7.48
C PHE A 150 9.53 -4.21 -6.37
N SER A 151 8.54 -5.08 -6.32
CA SER A 151 8.41 -6.12 -5.30
C SER A 151 9.49 -7.20 -5.44
N ILE A 152 10.05 -7.64 -4.31
CA ILE A 152 11.08 -8.69 -4.26
C ILE A 152 10.79 -9.73 -3.19
N ILE A 153 11.33 -10.94 -3.37
CA ILE A 153 11.43 -11.93 -2.29
C ILE A 153 12.84 -11.80 -1.71
N LYS A 154 12.92 -11.61 -0.38
CA LYS A 154 14.17 -11.61 0.39
C LYS A 154 14.24 -12.93 1.14
N ASP A 155 15.07 -13.85 0.65
CA ASP A 155 15.32 -15.16 1.25
C ASP A 155 16.51 -15.05 2.19
N ASP A 156 16.23 -15.07 3.50
CA ASP A 156 17.25 -14.96 4.55
C ASP A 156 18.03 -16.25 4.77
N GLU A 157 17.45 -17.41 4.43
CA GLU A 157 18.09 -18.71 4.59
C GLU A 157 19.18 -18.90 3.53
N ASN A 158 18.83 -18.63 2.27
CA ASN A 158 19.76 -18.76 1.15
C ASN A 158 20.54 -17.47 0.85
N LYS A 159 20.20 -16.35 1.51
CA LYS A 159 20.75 -15.00 1.28
C LYS A 159 20.62 -14.56 -0.18
N ILE A 160 19.43 -14.74 -0.75
CA ILE A 160 19.15 -14.40 -2.15
C ILE A 160 17.99 -13.41 -2.23
N ILE A 161 18.10 -12.46 -3.17
CA ILE A 161 17.03 -11.55 -3.52
C ILE A 161 16.57 -11.86 -4.94
N THR A 162 15.27 -12.13 -5.11
CA THR A 162 14.64 -12.40 -6.41
C THR A 162 13.46 -11.47 -6.67
N PRO A 163 13.05 -11.26 -7.93
CA PRO A 163 11.83 -10.52 -8.22
C PRO A 163 10.61 -11.30 -7.71
N ALA A 164 9.69 -10.60 -7.06
CA ALA A 164 8.40 -11.21 -6.72
C ALA A 164 7.50 -11.24 -7.95
N THR A 165 6.76 -12.35 -8.11
CA THR A 165 5.72 -12.49 -9.12
C THR A 165 4.36 -12.04 -8.60
N ASN A 166 4.06 -12.34 -7.33
CA ASN A 166 2.84 -11.94 -6.61
C ASN A 166 3.19 -11.40 -5.21
N ASP A 167 2.19 -10.92 -4.47
CA ASP A 167 2.22 -10.46 -3.07
C ASP A 167 3.55 -10.70 -2.31
N SER A 168 4.30 -9.61 -2.12
CA SER A 168 5.58 -9.60 -1.43
C SER A 168 5.58 -8.59 -0.29
N ASN A 169 6.35 -8.91 0.75
CA ASN A 169 6.55 -8.07 1.93
C ASN A 169 7.65 -7.01 1.75
N TYR A 170 8.35 -6.98 0.61
CA TYR A 170 9.52 -6.12 0.43
C TYR A 170 9.53 -5.46 -0.94
N PHE A 171 10.00 -4.21 -0.96
CA PHE A 171 10.39 -3.53 -2.19
C PHE A 171 11.91 -3.40 -2.25
N ILE A 172 12.44 -3.46 -3.48
CA ILE A 172 13.77 -2.95 -3.78
C ILE A 172 13.64 -1.65 -4.58
N LYS A 173 14.46 -0.67 -4.21
CA LYS A 173 14.75 0.52 -5.01
C LYS A 173 16.16 0.37 -5.56
N PRO A 174 16.33 0.16 -6.87
CA PRO A 174 17.68 0.11 -7.42
C PRO A 174 18.33 1.49 -7.47
N TYR A 175 19.66 1.55 -7.32
CA TYR A 175 20.38 2.78 -7.60
C TYR A 175 20.28 3.12 -9.09
N ASN A 176 20.36 4.40 -9.40
CA ASN A 176 20.33 4.88 -10.78
C ASN A 176 21.76 5.18 -11.25
N GLU A 177 22.24 4.45 -12.27
CA GLU A 177 23.57 4.67 -12.85
C GLU A 177 23.76 6.10 -13.38
N HIS A 178 22.69 6.76 -13.81
CA HIS A 178 22.74 8.15 -14.26
C HIS A 178 23.18 9.11 -13.15
N HIS A 179 22.79 8.85 -11.90
CA HIS A 179 23.16 9.71 -10.76
C HIS A 179 24.62 9.57 -10.35
N LEU A 180 25.33 8.56 -10.88
CA LEU A 180 26.73 8.30 -10.56
C LEU A 180 27.68 9.02 -11.53
N ASN A 181 27.17 9.62 -12.60
CA ASN A 181 27.99 10.32 -13.58
C ASN A 181 28.08 11.80 -13.23
N PHE A 182 29.28 12.24 -12.80
CA PHE A 182 29.57 13.62 -12.44
C PHE A 182 29.29 14.63 -13.57
N ASN A 183 29.36 14.19 -14.83
CA ASN A 183 29.17 15.05 -16.00
C ASN A 183 27.68 15.19 -16.41
N GLN A 184 26.75 14.53 -15.72
CA GLN A 184 25.32 14.72 -15.93
C GLN A 184 24.79 15.82 -15.00
N ASN A 185 23.73 16.52 -15.42
CA ASN A 185 23.11 17.62 -14.68
C ASN A 185 22.62 17.24 -13.26
N LEU A 186 22.56 15.93 -12.95
CA LEU A 186 22.02 15.39 -11.70
C LEU A 186 22.95 14.34 -11.11
N TYR A 187 24.10 14.78 -10.60
CA TYR A 187 25.06 13.93 -9.87
C TYR A 187 24.66 13.80 -8.40
N ILE A 188 24.12 12.62 -8.02
CA ILE A 188 23.65 12.31 -6.66
C ILE A 188 24.09 10.89 -6.29
N PRO A 189 25.40 10.66 -6.05
CA PRO A 189 25.88 9.37 -5.61
C PRO A 189 25.34 9.04 -4.21
N CYS A 190 25.30 7.76 -3.86
CA CYS A 190 24.93 7.30 -2.51
C CYS A 190 23.52 7.70 -2.06
N LEU A 191 22.62 8.06 -2.98
CA LEU A 191 21.24 8.48 -2.67
C LEU A 191 20.52 7.44 -1.77
N LEU A 192 20.74 6.16 -2.04
CA LEU A 192 20.09 5.08 -1.32
C LEU A 192 20.75 4.76 0.04
N ILE A 193 22.04 5.06 0.19
CA ILE A 193 22.70 5.08 1.50
C ILE A 193 22.11 6.22 2.34
N ASN A 194 21.89 7.39 1.72
CA ASN A 194 21.29 8.55 2.37
C ASN A 194 19.88 8.22 2.90
N GLU A 195 19.04 7.56 2.10
CA GLU A 195 17.72 7.09 2.54
C GLU A 195 17.83 6.12 3.74
N HIS A 196 18.73 5.14 3.70
CA HIS A 196 18.96 4.20 4.82
C HIS A 196 19.41 4.92 6.11
N LEU A 197 20.29 5.92 5.98
CA LEU A 197 20.76 6.73 7.09
C LEU A 197 19.61 7.50 7.74
N PHE A 198 18.82 8.26 6.96
CA PHE A 198 17.72 9.04 7.50
C PHE A 198 16.61 8.18 8.10
N MET A 199 16.28 7.05 7.49
CA MET A 199 15.29 6.12 8.03
C MET A 199 15.76 5.51 9.35
N THR A 200 17.04 5.19 9.48
CA THR A 200 17.62 4.72 10.75
C THR A 200 17.64 5.83 11.80
N ILE A 201 18.03 7.06 11.45
CA ILE A 201 17.97 8.19 12.39
C ILE A 201 16.54 8.42 12.89
N ALA A 202 15.55 8.39 11.99
CA ALA A 202 14.15 8.52 12.36
C ALA A 202 13.71 7.41 13.34
N ARG A 203 14.10 6.15 13.09
CA ARG A 203 13.87 5.03 14.03
C ARG A 203 14.43 5.34 15.42
N ASP A 204 15.68 5.76 15.47
CA ASP A 204 16.42 5.97 16.73
C ASP A 204 15.88 7.18 17.51
N LEU A 205 15.24 8.13 16.80
CA LEU A 205 14.47 9.23 17.38
C LEU A 205 13.05 8.83 17.84
N GLY A 206 12.66 7.55 17.70
CA GLY A 206 11.37 7.02 18.15
C GLY A 206 10.27 7.01 17.09
N PHE A 207 10.56 7.35 15.83
CA PHE A 207 9.58 7.23 14.76
C PHE A 207 9.37 5.76 14.37
N SER A 208 8.13 5.43 14.04
CA SER A 208 7.76 4.10 13.55
C SER A 208 8.11 3.96 12.08
N VAL A 209 9.32 3.48 11.80
CA VAL A 209 9.79 3.21 10.44
C VAL A 209 9.80 1.71 10.15
N PRO A 210 9.56 1.28 8.90
CA PRO A 210 9.74 -0.11 8.51
C PRO A 210 11.22 -0.51 8.49
N TYR A 211 11.45 -1.82 8.59
CA TYR A 211 12.73 -2.46 8.32
C TYR A 211 13.25 -1.96 7.00
N ASN A 212 14.53 -1.61 7.00
CA ASN A 212 15.21 -1.21 5.80
C ASN A 212 16.69 -1.62 5.86
N ALA A 213 17.25 -1.83 4.68
CA ALA A 213 18.61 -2.30 4.52
C ALA A 213 19.17 -1.83 3.18
N ILE A 214 20.48 -1.92 3.02
CA ILE A 214 21.16 -1.72 1.74
C ILE A 214 21.87 -2.99 1.30
N VAL A 215 21.87 -3.26 0.00
CA VAL A 215 22.60 -4.37 -0.62
C VAL A 215 23.52 -3.82 -1.68
N LYS A 216 24.77 -4.28 -1.68
CA LYS A 216 25.80 -3.80 -2.60
C LYS A 216 25.45 -4.22 -4.03
N GLY A 217 25.33 -3.25 -4.93
CA GLY A 217 25.25 -3.47 -6.35
C GLY A 217 26.62 -3.30 -7.03
N LYS A 218 26.62 -3.12 -8.36
CA LYS A 218 27.86 -3.04 -9.14
C LYS A 218 28.65 -1.76 -8.84
N ASN A 219 27.95 -0.61 -8.84
CA ASN A 219 28.57 0.72 -8.73
C ASN A 219 28.12 1.52 -7.51
N ASP A 220 26.96 1.17 -6.91
CA ASP A 220 26.40 1.79 -5.70
C ASP A 220 25.49 0.75 -5.00
N TYR A 221 24.75 1.15 -3.98
CA TYR A 221 23.87 0.29 -3.19
C TYR A 221 22.42 0.38 -3.64
N HIS A 222 21.75 -0.76 -3.71
CA HIS A 222 20.30 -0.81 -3.79
C HIS A 222 19.71 -0.73 -2.37
N TYR A 223 18.49 -0.19 -2.25
CA TYR A 223 17.79 -0.05 -0.98
C TYR A 223 16.63 -1.02 -0.91
N ILE A 224 16.49 -1.69 0.22
CA ILE A 224 15.43 -2.63 0.50
C ILE A 224 14.60 -2.09 1.65
N ILE A 225 13.29 -2.12 1.50
CA ILE A 225 12.36 -1.67 2.52
C ILE A 225 11.22 -2.68 2.67
N LYS A 226 10.89 -3.01 3.92
CA LYS A 226 9.71 -3.82 4.22
C LYS A 226 8.45 -2.98 4.02
N ARG A 227 7.45 -3.59 3.43
CA ARG A 227 6.14 -3.00 3.24
C ARG A 227 5.44 -2.86 4.60
N PHE A 228 5.06 -1.64 4.94
CA PHE A 228 4.32 -1.37 6.17
C PHE A 228 2.83 -1.68 6.04
N ASP A 229 2.33 -2.04 4.85
CA ASP A 229 0.93 -2.33 4.54
C ASP A 229 0.65 -3.83 4.35
N ARG A 230 1.59 -4.69 4.77
CA ARG A 230 1.53 -6.14 4.61
C ARG A 230 1.89 -6.89 5.90
N PHE A 231 1.12 -7.92 6.22
CA PHE A 231 1.38 -8.85 7.31
C PHE A 231 1.10 -10.29 6.84
N GLY A 232 2.13 -11.01 6.40
CA GLY A 232 1.94 -12.31 5.74
C GLY A 232 1.12 -12.14 4.45
N GLN A 233 -0.03 -12.83 4.36
CA GLN A 233 -0.98 -12.70 3.24
C GLN A 233 -2.03 -11.60 3.45
N ILE A 234 -1.93 -10.83 4.55
CA ILE A 234 -2.89 -9.80 4.92
C ILE A 234 -2.41 -8.44 4.42
N LYS A 235 -3.36 -7.65 3.89
CA LYS A 235 -3.16 -6.28 3.41
C LYS A 235 -3.85 -5.30 4.35
N PHE A 236 -3.23 -4.13 4.56
CA PHE A 236 -3.82 -3.02 5.32
C PHE A 236 -4.12 -1.84 4.39
N ASP A 237 -5.29 -1.21 4.62
CA ASP A 237 -5.66 0.04 3.95
C ASP A 237 -4.72 1.16 4.40
N HIS A 238 -4.27 1.98 3.45
CA HIS A 238 -3.53 3.21 3.70
C HIS A 238 -3.89 4.21 2.61
N GLU A 239 -4.15 5.46 3.00
CA GLU A 239 -4.39 6.56 2.08
C GLU A 239 -3.29 7.60 2.26
N GLU A 240 -2.81 8.18 1.17
CA GLU A 240 -1.88 9.32 1.22
C GLU A 240 -2.65 10.61 1.54
N PHE A 241 -2.06 11.51 2.33
CA PHE A 241 -2.73 12.77 2.71
C PHE A 241 -3.11 13.65 1.51
N ALA A 242 -2.27 13.68 0.45
CA ALA A 242 -2.58 14.41 -0.77
C ALA A 242 -3.85 13.89 -1.43
N THR A 243 -4.03 12.57 -1.47
CA THR A 243 -5.25 11.92 -1.97
C THR A 243 -6.46 12.25 -1.10
N MET A 244 -6.31 12.25 0.23
CA MET A 244 -7.39 12.66 1.15
C MET A 244 -7.82 14.12 0.94
N LEU A 245 -6.89 14.98 0.55
CA LEU A 245 -7.12 16.41 0.28
C LEU A 245 -7.63 16.69 -1.15
N GLY A 246 -7.77 15.66 -1.99
CA GLY A 246 -8.20 15.81 -3.38
C GLY A 246 -7.14 16.40 -4.31
N PHE A 247 -5.87 16.43 -3.88
CA PHE A 247 -4.75 16.81 -4.75
C PHE A 247 -4.40 15.67 -5.70
N ASP A 248 -4.18 16.01 -6.96
CA ASP A 248 -3.68 15.07 -7.96
C ASP A 248 -2.14 14.92 -7.87
N THR A 249 -1.58 14.00 -8.66
CA THR A 249 -0.13 13.73 -8.66
C THR A 249 0.74 14.95 -9.00
N ASN A 250 0.18 15.97 -9.66
CA ASN A 250 0.90 17.18 -10.08
C ASN A 250 0.83 18.28 -9.01
N THR A 251 -0.23 18.30 -8.21
CA THR A 251 -0.49 19.31 -7.16
C THR A 251 -0.17 18.79 -5.75
N LYS A 252 0.28 17.53 -5.62
CA LYS A 252 0.60 16.91 -4.33
C LYS A 252 1.66 17.65 -3.49
N TYR A 253 2.46 18.53 -4.09
CA TYR A 253 3.47 19.35 -3.41
C TYR A 253 2.98 20.77 -3.08
N ASP A 254 1.80 21.15 -3.54
CA ASP A 254 1.19 22.45 -3.23
C ASP A 254 0.55 22.45 -1.83
N ALA A 255 0.26 21.25 -1.30
CA ALA A 255 -0.30 21.06 0.02
C ALA A 255 0.70 21.43 1.13
N THR A 256 0.31 22.38 1.98
CA THR A 256 1.03 22.70 3.21
C THR A 256 0.68 21.73 4.34
N ILE A 257 1.58 21.60 5.31
CA ILE A 257 1.32 20.81 6.52
C ILE A 257 0.11 21.33 7.30
N ILE A 258 -0.17 22.64 7.22
CA ILE A 258 -1.31 23.27 7.90
C ILE A 258 -2.61 22.79 7.26
N GLU A 259 -2.71 22.79 5.93
CA GLU A 259 -3.89 22.28 5.22
C GLU A 259 -4.14 20.80 5.51
N ILE A 260 -3.08 19.98 5.58
CA ILE A 260 -3.18 18.56 5.99
C ILE A 260 -3.78 18.43 7.40
N LEU A 261 -3.33 19.25 8.34
CA LEU A 261 -3.79 19.21 9.73
C LEU A 261 -5.24 19.70 9.88
N GLU A 262 -5.63 20.74 9.13
CA GLU A 262 -6.98 21.28 9.11
C GLU A 262 -7.99 20.29 8.52
N GLU A 263 -7.67 19.64 7.40
CA GLU A 263 -8.60 18.66 6.83
C GLU A 263 -8.73 17.42 7.70
N ARG A 264 -7.64 16.97 8.33
CA ARG A 264 -7.71 15.88 9.31
C ARG A 264 -8.66 16.23 10.46
N LYS A 265 -8.61 17.47 10.96
CA LYS A 265 -9.54 17.96 11.99
C LYS A 265 -10.99 17.90 11.51
N ASN A 266 -11.26 18.34 10.28
CA ASN A 266 -12.59 18.29 9.68
C ASN A 266 -13.12 16.85 9.55
N ILE A 267 -12.28 15.92 9.10
CA ILE A 267 -12.64 14.49 8.96
C ILE A 267 -12.95 13.88 10.33
N CYS A 268 -12.12 14.13 11.34
CA CYS A 268 -12.37 13.64 12.70
C CYS A 268 -13.64 14.23 13.31
N GLN A 269 -14.00 15.47 12.98
CA GLN A 269 -15.23 16.11 13.46
C GLN A 269 -16.50 15.58 12.78
N LYS A 270 -16.44 15.22 11.48
CA LYS A 270 -17.56 14.63 10.74
C LYS A 270 -17.86 13.17 11.11
N GLN A 271 -16.96 12.52 11.85
CA GLN A 271 -17.11 11.12 12.30
C GLN A 271 -17.76 10.97 13.69
N ASN A 272 -17.98 12.09 14.40
CA ASN A 272 -18.72 12.16 15.67
C ASN A 272 -20.15 12.65 15.44
#